data_AF-A0A1Z8Z5S7-F1
#
_entry.id   AF-A0A1Z8Z5S7-F1
#
_cell.length_a   1.000
_cell.length_b   1.000
_cell.length_c   1.000
_cell.angle_alpha   90.00
_cell.angle_beta   90.00
_cell.angle_gamma   90.00
#
_symmetry.space_group_name_H-M   'P 1'
#
loop_
_entity.id
_entity.type
_entity.pdbx_description
1 polymer ?
#
loop_
_entity_poly.entity_id
_entity_poly.type
_entity_poly.pdbx_seq_one_letter_code
_entity_poly.pdbx_strand_id
1 'polypeptide(L)'
;MESGSITQYIDVAQIVLYLFWIFFFGLVIYLTIEGKREGFPLEEEGFAKRSNRETTGILPMPSPKVYNTKFHGSFEAPHSRDTIGAAVAGNPINRIPGSPIEPTGENPMLDNIGPGAYTERMDKPDLTVDGDFKLVPMRVESEFALDSKDVDPRGLEIRGLEGGSAGTCVDVWVDRSEHLIRYLEVKTNSGNLVLVPFNLTVIKPTFIAVDSILSGQFDSVPKIKNPNTISLLEEEKVMAFYGAGKLLAYPRRRESIV
;
A
#
# COMPACT_ATOMS: atom_id res chain seq x y z
N MET A 1 34.80 -23.31 -47.16
CA MET A 1 34.10 -23.59 -45.90
C MET A 1 33.21 -22.40 -45.63
N GLU A 2 31.90 -22.59 -45.61
CA GLU A 2 30.97 -21.53 -45.21
C GLU A 2 31.21 -21.22 -43.73
N SER A 3 31.43 -19.95 -43.40
CA SER A 3 31.72 -19.52 -42.03
C SER A 3 30.55 -19.87 -41.12
N GLY A 4 30.80 -20.73 -40.11
CA GLY A 4 29.83 -21.04 -39.06
C GLY A 4 29.13 -22.41 -39.15
N SER A 5 29.38 -23.22 -40.18
CA SER A 5 28.90 -24.61 -40.24
C SER A 5 29.71 -25.51 -39.29
N ILE A 6 29.01 -26.35 -38.51
CA ILE A 6 29.60 -27.36 -37.61
C ILE A 6 29.30 -28.77 -38.13
N THR A 7 28.09 -29.02 -38.64
CA THR A 7 27.74 -30.24 -39.41
C THR A 7 26.90 -29.86 -40.63
N GLN A 8 26.42 -30.86 -41.40
CA GLN A 8 25.57 -30.63 -42.59
C GLN A 8 24.24 -29.89 -42.27
N TYR A 9 23.77 -29.95 -41.01
CA TYR A 9 22.51 -29.35 -40.58
C TYR A 9 22.62 -28.52 -39.29
N ILE A 10 23.84 -28.30 -38.77
CA ILE A 10 24.07 -27.52 -37.54
C ILE A 10 25.06 -26.41 -37.84
N ASP A 11 24.65 -25.19 -37.50
CA ASP A 11 25.49 -24.00 -37.51
C ASP A 11 25.57 -23.35 -36.12
N VAL A 12 26.50 -22.40 -35.97
CA VAL A 12 26.72 -21.67 -34.72
C VAL A 12 25.48 -20.89 -34.27
N ALA A 13 24.71 -20.31 -35.21
CA ALA A 13 23.53 -19.52 -34.86
C ALA A 13 22.43 -20.40 -34.25
N GLN A 14 22.23 -21.61 -34.79
CA GLN A 14 21.30 -22.60 -34.23
C GLN A 14 21.68 -23.01 -32.81
N ILE A 15 22.98 -23.25 -32.54
CA ILE A 15 23.45 -23.58 -31.18
C ILE A 15 23.20 -22.41 -30.21
N VAL A 16 23.54 -21.19 -30.61
CA VAL A 16 23.32 -19.99 -29.79
C VAL A 16 21.83 -19.80 -29.48
N LEU A 17 20.94 -20.08 -30.45
CA LEU A 17 19.50 -20.03 -30.24
C LEU A 17 19.03 -21.06 -29.19
N TYR A 18 19.52 -22.30 -29.25
CA TYR A 18 19.16 -23.31 -28.23
C TYR A 18 19.73 -22.99 -26.85
N LEU A 19 20.95 -22.46 -26.77
CA LEU A 19 21.53 -21.98 -25.52
C LEU A 19 20.72 -20.83 -24.92
N PHE A 20 20.26 -19.90 -25.76
CA PHE A 20 19.34 -18.83 -25.35
C PHE A 20 18.05 -19.42 -24.77
N TRP A 21 17.42 -20.40 -25.43
CA TRP A 21 16.19 -21.01 -24.91
C TRP A 21 16.40 -21.70 -23.57
N ILE A 22 17.50 -22.45 -23.41
CA ILE A 22 17.84 -23.09 -22.14
C ILE A 22 18.01 -22.04 -21.03
N PHE A 23 18.78 -20.99 -21.30
CA PHE A 23 18.94 -19.87 -20.37
C PHE A 23 17.61 -19.20 -20.04
N PHE A 24 16.81 -18.89 -21.06
CA PHE A 24 15.51 -18.22 -20.91
C PHE A 24 14.55 -19.03 -20.05
N PHE A 25 14.39 -20.34 -20.30
CA PHE A 25 13.55 -21.18 -19.46
C PHE A 25 14.12 -21.34 -18.05
N GLY A 26 15.44 -21.40 -17.90
CA GLY A 26 16.10 -21.34 -16.59
C GLY A 26 15.78 -20.06 -15.84
N LEU A 27 15.79 -18.91 -16.52
CA LEU A 27 15.42 -17.61 -15.97
C LEU A 27 13.94 -17.55 -15.57
N VAL A 28 13.04 -18.09 -16.39
CA VAL A 28 11.62 -18.19 -16.06
C VAL A 28 11.42 -19.00 -14.77
N ILE A 29 12.09 -20.14 -14.63
CA ILE A 29 12.04 -20.97 -13.41
C ILE A 29 12.57 -20.18 -12.20
N TYR A 30 13.74 -19.55 -12.34
CA TYR A 30 14.34 -18.74 -11.28
C TYR A 30 13.42 -17.60 -10.82
N LEU A 31 12.91 -16.80 -11.76
CA LEU A 31 12.01 -15.68 -11.46
C LEU A 31 10.68 -16.16 -10.86
N THR A 32 10.15 -17.29 -11.31
CA THR A 32 8.93 -17.86 -10.74
C THR A 32 9.13 -18.32 -9.29
N ILE A 33 10.32 -18.82 -8.94
CA ILE A 33 10.66 -19.19 -7.57
C ILE A 33 10.88 -17.94 -6.71
N GLU A 34 11.63 -16.93 -7.21
CA GLU A 34 11.81 -15.66 -6.48
C GLU A 34 10.49 -14.90 -6.27
N GLY A 35 9.54 -15.04 -7.20
CA GLY A 35 8.20 -14.45 -7.09
C GLY A 35 7.34 -15.01 -5.94
N LYS A 36 7.77 -16.10 -5.28
CA LYS A 36 7.06 -16.74 -4.16
C LYS A 36 7.60 -16.34 -2.78
N ARG A 37 8.37 -15.24 -2.70
CA ARG A 37 8.93 -14.79 -1.41
C ARG A 37 7.91 -14.15 -0.47
N GLU A 38 6.76 -13.72 -0.98
CA GLU A 38 5.68 -13.09 -0.21
C GLU A 38 4.34 -13.65 -0.68
N GLY A 39 3.36 -13.80 0.22
CA GLY A 39 2.00 -14.25 -0.14
C GLY A 39 1.92 -15.73 -0.55
N PHE A 40 2.94 -16.52 -0.24
CA PHE A 40 2.94 -17.97 -0.38
C PHE A 40 3.23 -18.64 0.96
N PRO A 41 2.65 -19.83 1.23
CA PRO A 41 1.82 -20.64 0.32
C PRO A 41 0.42 -20.06 0.10
N LEU A 42 -0.23 -20.45 -1.00
CA LEU A 42 -1.60 -20.03 -1.30
C LEU A 42 -2.59 -20.83 -0.44
N GLU A 43 -3.62 -20.15 0.05
CA GLU A 43 -4.76 -20.79 0.71
C GLU A 43 -5.75 -21.33 -0.34
N GLU A 44 -6.08 -22.62 -0.28
CA GLU A 44 -7.12 -23.21 -1.14
C GLU A 44 -8.53 -23.01 -0.56
N GLU A 45 -9.39 -22.38 -1.33
CA GLU A 45 -10.82 -22.30 -1.01
C GLU A 45 -11.56 -23.56 -1.51
N GLY A 46 -11.94 -24.43 -0.57
CA GLY A 46 -12.71 -25.65 -0.86
C GLY A 46 -14.24 -25.49 -0.67
N PHE A 47 -15.02 -26.42 -1.25
CA PHE A 47 -16.48 -26.51 -1.05
C PHE A 47 -16.89 -26.90 0.39
N ALA A 48 -15.96 -27.40 1.20
CA ALA A 48 -16.14 -27.63 2.63
C ALA A 48 -15.46 -26.52 3.43
N LYS A 49 -16.00 -26.20 4.62
CA LYS A 49 -15.47 -25.22 5.61
C LYS A 49 -13.95 -25.06 5.47
N ARG A 50 -13.49 -23.85 5.10
CA ARG A 50 -12.08 -23.40 5.00
C ARG A 50 -11.11 -24.57 5.12
N SER A 51 -10.86 -25.26 4.03
CA SER A 51 -9.76 -26.23 4.04
C SER A 51 -8.47 -25.42 4.17
N ASN A 52 -7.78 -25.50 5.32
CA ASN A 52 -6.41 -24.97 5.49
C ASN A 52 -5.41 -25.79 4.64
N ARG A 53 -5.74 -26.04 3.37
CA ARG A 53 -4.84 -26.69 2.42
C ARG A 53 -4.02 -25.59 1.78
N GLU A 54 -2.75 -25.62 2.08
CA GLU A 54 -1.75 -24.74 1.51
C GLU A 54 -1.23 -25.36 0.21
N THR A 55 -1.10 -24.54 -0.84
CA THR A 55 -0.51 -24.97 -2.12
C THR A 55 0.62 -24.05 -2.55
N THR A 56 1.72 -24.65 -2.99
CA THR A 56 2.92 -23.92 -3.45
C THR A 56 3.06 -23.90 -4.96
N GLY A 57 2.09 -24.48 -5.69
CA GLY A 57 2.15 -24.69 -7.14
C GLY A 57 3.16 -25.76 -7.56
N ILE A 58 3.52 -25.76 -8.85
CA ILE A 58 4.34 -26.82 -9.48
C ILE A 58 5.83 -26.73 -9.11
N LEU A 59 6.36 -25.50 -8.99
CA LEU A 59 7.75 -25.24 -8.60
C LEU A 59 7.89 -25.19 -7.08
N PRO A 60 9.07 -25.52 -6.51
CA PRO A 60 9.28 -25.45 -5.07
C PRO A 60 9.22 -24.01 -4.54
N MET A 61 9.19 -23.88 -3.20
CA MET A 61 9.39 -22.60 -2.51
C MET A 61 10.88 -22.21 -2.50
N PRO A 62 11.20 -20.91 -2.57
CA PRO A 62 12.56 -20.42 -2.38
C PRO A 62 13.04 -20.67 -0.94
N SER A 63 14.34 -20.83 -0.75
CA SER A 63 14.93 -20.76 0.59
C SER A 63 14.79 -19.33 1.16
N PRO A 64 14.62 -19.18 2.49
CA PRO A 64 14.58 -17.88 3.14
C PRO A 64 15.82 -17.05 2.82
N LYS A 65 15.59 -15.80 2.40
CA LYS A 65 16.63 -14.77 2.26
C LYS A 65 16.49 -13.80 3.41
N VAL A 66 17.61 -13.47 4.06
CA VAL A 66 17.66 -12.56 5.19
C VAL A 66 18.10 -11.17 4.72
N TYR A 67 17.25 -10.17 4.94
CA TYR A 67 17.49 -8.76 4.69
C TYR A 67 17.85 -8.07 6.00
N ASN A 68 19.11 -7.69 6.15
CA ASN A 68 19.58 -6.94 7.31
C ASN A 68 19.34 -5.44 7.08
N THR A 69 18.48 -4.84 7.91
CA THR A 69 18.24 -3.39 7.88
C THR A 69 19.12 -2.67 8.88
N LYS A 70 19.40 -1.39 8.63
CA LYS A 70 20.27 -0.57 9.49
C LYS A 70 19.69 -0.39 10.90
N PHE A 71 18.37 -0.24 11.03
CA PHE A 71 17.73 0.17 12.28
C PHE A 71 16.62 -0.75 12.80
N HIS A 72 16.00 -1.57 11.95
CA HIS A 72 14.82 -2.36 12.32
C HIS A 72 15.09 -3.87 12.42
N GLY A 73 16.37 -4.25 12.34
CA GLY A 73 16.81 -5.64 12.46
C GLY A 73 16.77 -6.41 11.14
N SER A 74 16.68 -7.72 11.23
CA SER A 74 16.70 -8.64 10.09
C SER A 74 15.28 -9.08 9.74
N PHE A 75 14.97 -9.13 8.45
CA PHE A 75 13.70 -9.63 7.91
C PHE A 75 13.97 -10.81 7.00
N GLU A 76 13.10 -11.80 7.00
CA GLU A 76 13.25 -12.99 6.17
C GLU A 76 12.09 -13.09 5.19
N ALA A 77 12.36 -13.61 3.98
CA ALA A 77 11.33 -13.91 2.99
C ALA A 77 11.67 -15.22 2.24
N PRO A 78 10.78 -16.22 2.19
CA PRO A 78 9.45 -16.27 2.79
C PRO A 78 9.46 -16.32 4.32
N HIS A 79 8.35 -15.93 4.96
CA HIS A 79 8.20 -15.89 6.42
C HIS A 79 6.90 -16.54 6.91
N SER A 80 6.85 -16.90 8.19
CA SER A 80 5.70 -17.61 8.77
C SER A 80 4.40 -16.79 8.78
N ARG A 81 4.46 -15.45 8.71
CA ARG A 81 3.27 -14.59 8.65
C ARG A 81 2.42 -14.87 7.39
N ASP A 82 3.01 -15.38 6.31
CA ASP A 82 2.28 -15.73 5.09
C ASP A 82 1.33 -16.94 5.28
N THR A 83 1.51 -17.72 6.34
CA THR A 83 0.69 -18.92 6.62
C THR A 83 -0.48 -18.67 7.57
N ILE A 84 -0.50 -17.55 8.30
CA ILE A 84 -1.51 -17.25 9.32
C ILE A 84 -2.00 -15.81 9.14
N GLY A 85 -3.07 -15.64 8.36
CA GLY A 85 -3.75 -14.36 8.20
C GLY A 85 -4.72 -14.04 9.33
N ALA A 86 -4.93 -12.74 9.60
CA ALA A 86 -6.04 -12.30 10.44
C ALA A 86 -7.37 -12.64 9.77
N ALA A 87 -8.41 -12.86 10.59
CA ALA A 87 -9.75 -13.07 10.04
C ALA A 87 -10.23 -11.81 9.30
N VAL A 88 -10.63 -11.97 8.04
CA VAL A 88 -11.25 -10.89 7.26
C VAL A 88 -12.55 -10.45 7.94
N ALA A 89 -12.73 -9.14 8.13
CA ALA A 89 -13.88 -8.54 8.80
C ALA A 89 -15.13 -8.46 7.91
N GLY A 90 -15.51 -9.59 7.33
CA GLY A 90 -16.67 -9.71 6.47
C GLY A 90 -17.04 -11.16 6.20
N ASN A 91 -18.18 -11.35 5.54
CA ASN A 91 -18.70 -12.67 5.19
C ASN A 91 -18.85 -12.79 3.66
N PRO A 92 -18.56 -13.97 3.07
CA PRO A 92 -18.92 -14.24 1.69
C PRO A 92 -20.41 -14.03 1.45
N ILE A 93 -20.78 -13.36 0.36
CA ILE A 93 -22.19 -13.13 0.00
C ILE A 93 -22.94 -14.43 -0.32
N ASN A 94 -22.20 -15.48 -0.69
CA ASN A 94 -22.72 -16.82 -0.88
C ASN A 94 -21.61 -17.86 -0.60
N ARG A 95 -21.96 -19.15 -0.62
CA ARG A 95 -21.06 -20.26 -0.19
C ARG A 95 -20.17 -20.83 -1.30
N ILE A 96 -20.20 -20.26 -2.50
CA ILE A 96 -19.42 -20.75 -3.64
C ILE A 96 -18.01 -20.16 -3.55
N PRO A 97 -16.94 -20.98 -3.72
CA PRO A 97 -15.58 -20.45 -3.78
C PRO A 97 -15.43 -19.34 -4.83
N GLY A 98 -14.68 -18.31 -4.47
CA GLY A 98 -14.53 -17.09 -5.27
C GLY A 98 -15.64 -16.06 -5.10
N SER A 99 -16.56 -16.26 -4.15
CA SER A 99 -17.61 -15.27 -3.85
C SER A 99 -17.02 -14.03 -3.17
N PRO A 100 -17.46 -12.81 -3.58
CA PRO A 100 -17.06 -11.59 -2.90
C PRO A 100 -17.41 -11.62 -1.41
N ILE A 101 -16.57 -10.96 -0.61
CA ILE A 101 -16.78 -10.78 0.82
C ILE A 101 -17.45 -9.43 1.06
N GLU A 102 -18.59 -9.45 1.74
CA GLU A 102 -19.28 -8.24 2.18
C GLU A 102 -18.83 -7.85 3.59
N PRO A 103 -18.44 -6.58 3.81
CA PRO A 103 -18.11 -6.07 5.15
C PRO A 103 -19.31 -6.15 6.10
N THR A 104 -19.05 -6.46 7.37
CA THR A 104 -20.12 -6.67 8.36
C THR A 104 -20.18 -5.63 9.48
N GLY A 105 -19.15 -4.79 9.64
CA GLY A 105 -19.13 -3.77 10.69
C GLY A 105 -20.00 -2.56 10.38
N GLU A 106 -20.25 -1.75 11.42
CA GLU A 106 -21.05 -0.52 11.30
C GLU A 106 -20.37 0.53 10.41
N ASN A 107 -19.03 0.58 10.45
CA ASN A 107 -18.24 1.42 9.56
C ASN A 107 -17.16 0.58 8.85
N PRO A 108 -17.49 -0.01 7.69
CA PRO A 108 -16.57 -0.81 6.88
C PRO A 108 -15.25 -0.14 6.53
N MET A 109 -15.16 1.20 6.58
CA MET A 109 -13.92 1.92 6.29
C MET A 109 -12.84 1.72 7.36
N LEU A 110 -13.19 1.21 8.55
CA LEU A 110 -12.27 0.96 9.66
C LEU A 110 -11.97 -0.53 9.87
N ASP A 111 -12.63 -1.41 9.12
CA ASP A 111 -12.64 -2.85 9.37
C ASP A 111 -11.47 -3.60 8.72
N ASN A 112 -10.49 -2.90 8.12
CA ASN A 112 -9.35 -3.52 7.42
C ASN A 112 -9.80 -4.53 6.34
N ILE A 113 -10.63 -4.07 5.40
CA ILE A 113 -11.23 -4.93 4.36
C ILE A 113 -11.29 -4.24 2.99
N GLY A 114 -11.14 -5.03 1.93
CA GLY A 114 -11.28 -4.58 0.55
C GLY A 114 -10.29 -3.45 0.22
N PRO A 115 -10.74 -2.34 -0.39
CA PRO A 115 -9.85 -1.21 -0.69
C PRO A 115 -9.39 -0.42 0.55
N GLY A 116 -9.97 -0.72 1.71
CA GLY A 116 -9.55 -0.23 3.02
C GLY A 116 -8.66 -1.20 3.79
N ALA A 117 -8.22 -2.29 3.14
CA ALA A 117 -7.30 -3.23 3.76
C ALA A 117 -5.87 -2.66 3.82
N TYR A 118 -5.16 -3.01 4.87
CA TYR A 118 -3.78 -2.65 5.12
C TYR A 118 -3.02 -3.80 5.76
N THR A 119 -1.69 -3.77 5.59
CA THR A 119 -0.83 -4.76 6.25
C THR A 119 -0.45 -4.27 7.63
N GLU A 120 -0.43 -5.18 8.61
CA GLU A 120 0.13 -4.89 9.93
C GLU A 120 1.66 -4.78 9.85
N ARG A 121 2.13 -3.64 9.34
CA ARG A 121 3.54 -3.26 9.33
C ARG A 121 4.02 -2.96 10.76
N MET A 122 5.34 -2.83 10.90
CA MET A 122 5.95 -2.49 12.18
C MET A 122 5.40 -1.16 12.72
N ASP A 123 4.96 -1.15 13.97
CA ASP A 123 4.47 0.05 14.66
C ASP A 123 5.65 0.89 15.19
N LYS A 124 6.53 1.31 14.27
CA LYS A 124 7.66 2.20 14.48
C LYS A 124 7.79 3.19 13.32
N PRO A 125 8.27 4.41 13.54
CA PRO A 125 8.59 5.36 12.46
C PRO A 125 9.63 4.81 11.50
N ASP A 126 9.49 5.15 10.21
CA ASP A 126 10.58 5.01 9.25
C ASP A 126 11.68 6.04 9.55
N LEU A 127 12.92 5.68 9.21
CA LEU A 127 14.09 6.46 9.56
C LEU A 127 14.87 6.90 8.32
N THR A 128 15.48 8.08 8.41
CA THR A 128 16.44 8.56 7.40
C THR A 128 17.71 7.71 7.43
N VAL A 129 18.62 7.96 6.48
CA VAL A 129 19.94 7.31 6.47
C VAL A 129 20.71 7.51 7.77
N ASP A 130 20.52 8.65 8.45
CA ASP A 130 21.22 9.00 9.69
C ASP A 130 20.49 8.52 10.97
N GLY A 131 19.24 8.06 10.84
CA GLY A 131 18.46 7.51 11.94
C GLY A 131 17.45 8.48 12.55
N ASP A 132 17.27 9.66 11.98
CA ASP A 132 16.18 10.58 12.35
C ASP A 132 14.84 10.10 11.81
N PHE A 133 13.73 10.59 12.37
CA PHE A 133 12.40 10.32 11.80
C PHE A 133 12.31 10.84 10.38
N LYS A 134 11.95 9.96 9.45
CA LYS A 134 11.88 10.27 8.01
C LYS A 134 10.72 11.20 7.68
N LEU A 135 9.53 10.89 8.19
CA LEU A 135 8.30 11.67 7.98
C LEU A 135 7.98 12.50 9.21
N VAL A 136 8.01 13.81 9.02
CA VAL A 136 7.77 14.81 10.06
C VAL A 136 7.00 16.01 9.50
N PRO A 137 6.27 16.75 10.34
CA PRO A 137 5.66 18.02 9.94
C PRO A 137 6.71 19.13 9.78
N MET A 138 6.43 20.15 8.97
CA MET A 138 7.31 21.31 8.78
C MET A 138 7.46 22.16 10.05
N ARG A 139 6.56 22.08 11.05
CA ARG A 139 6.84 22.66 12.38
C ARG A 139 8.04 22.05 13.10
N VAL A 140 8.40 20.81 12.75
CA VAL A 140 9.59 20.10 13.26
C VAL A 140 10.76 20.27 12.30
N GLU A 141 10.49 20.25 10.99
CA GLU A 141 11.49 20.42 9.94
C GLU A 141 11.56 21.86 9.43
N SER A 142 12.35 22.69 10.10
CA SER A 142 12.50 24.11 9.77
C SER A 142 13.43 24.40 8.59
N GLU A 143 14.22 23.43 8.13
CA GLU A 143 15.15 23.63 7.00
C GLU A 143 14.45 23.47 5.65
N PHE A 144 13.24 22.90 5.64
CA PHE A 144 12.43 22.76 4.44
C PHE A 144 11.61 24.03 4.19
N ALA A 145 11.46 24.37 2.92
CA ALA A 145 10.58 25.43 2.45
C ALA A 145 9.73 24.91 1.30
N LEU A 146 8.49 25.39 1.22
CA LEU A 146 7.66 25.22 0.03
C LEU A 146 8.19 26.16 -1.07
N ASP A 147 8.15 25.74 -2.33
CA ASP A 147 8.53 26.62 -3.43
C ASP A 147 7.58 27.82 -3.46
N SER A 148 8.15 29.02 -3.52
CA SER A 148 7.42 30.29 -3.61
C SER A 148 6.42 30.39 -4.77
N LYS A 149 6.56 29.56 -5.80
CA LYS A 149 5.66 29.51 -6.96
C LYS A 149 4.45 28.62 -6.74
N ASP A 150 4.50 27.74 -5.74
CA ASP A 150 3.42 26.83 -5.40
C ASP A 150 2.46 27.45 -4.38
N VAL A 151 1.22 26.95 -4.39
CA VAL A 151 0.22 27.35 -3.40
C VAL A 151 0.59 26.71 -2.07
N ASP A 152 0.83 27.53 -1.05
CA ASP A 152 0.98 27.05 0.32
C ASP A 152 -0.38 26.48 0.79
N PRO A 153 -0.48 25.18 1.09
CA PRO A 153 -1.73 24.58 1.49
C PRO A 153 -2.15 25.01 2.90
N ARG A 154 -1.25 25.53 3.74
CA ARG A 154 -1.55 25.89 5.13
C ARG A 154 -2.51 27.07 5.19
N GLY A 155 -3.54 26.93 6.02
CA GLY A 155 -4.64 27.87 6.14
C GLY A 155 -5.76 27.67 5.11
N LEU A 156 -5.56 26.81 4.09
CA LEU A 156 -6.64 26.50 3.15
C LEU A 156 -7.69 25.58 3.78
N GLU A 157 -8.93 25.81 3.39
CA GLU A 157 -10.06 24.93 3.70
C GLU A 157 -9.89 23.56 3.02
N ILE A 158 -10.14 22.49 3.76
CA ILE A 158 -10.26 21.14 3.19
C ILE A 158 -11.71 20.86 2.88
N ARG A 159 -11.98 20.35 1.68
CA ARG A 159 -13.30 19.93 1.25
C ARG A 159 -13.37 18.45 0.94
N GLY A 160 -14.41 17.80 1.45
CA GLY A 160 -14.72 16.41 1.12
C GLY A 160 -15.29 16.26 -0.30
N LEU A 161 -15.61 15.01 -0.65
CA LEU A 161 -16.13 14.63 -1.96
C LEU A 161 -17.34 15.46 -2.40
N GLU A 162 -18.26 15.75 -1.49
CA GLU A 162 -19.49 16.49 -1.74
C GLU A 162 -19.30 18.01 -1.78
N GLY A 163 -18.05 18.48 -1.64
CA GLY A 163 -17.70 19.90 -1.62
C GLY A 163 -17.97 20.60 -0.28
N GLY A 164 -18.44 19.87 0.73
CA GLY A 164 -18.59 20.37 2.09
C GLY A 164 -17.25 20.70 2.73
N SER A 165 -17.27 21.55 3.76
CA SER A 165 -16.09 21.87 4.56
C SER A 165 -15.80 20.75 5.56
N ALA A 166 -14.56 20.27 5.60
CA ALA A 166 -14.10 19.27 6.56
C ALA A 166 -13.20 19.85 7.67
N GLY A 167 -12.61 21.03 7.43
CA GLY A 167 -11.66 21.66 8.34
C GLY A 167 -10.65 22.52 7.61
N THR A 168 -9.48 22.72 8.22
CA THR A 168 -8.42 23.57 7.69
C THR A 168 -7.08 22.85 7.74
N CYS A 169 -6.29 22.96 6.68
CA CYS A 169 -4.90 22.49 6.66
C CYS A 169 -4.07 23.37 7.60
N VAL A 170 -3.40 22.75 8.57
CA VAL A 170 -2.60 23.45 9.60
C VAL A 170 -1.11 23.21 9.46
N ASP A 171 -0.69 22.12 8.82
CA ASP A 171 0.72 21.84 8.56
C ASP A 171 0.91 20.93 7.35
N VAL A 172 2.14 20.83 6.89
CA VAL A 172 2.58 19.97 5.79
C VAL A 172 3.60 18.98 6.34
N TRP A 173 3.45 17.70 6.00
CA TRP A 173 4.38 16.65 6.39
C TRP A 173 5.27 16.29 5.23
N VAL A 174 6.58 16.37 5.48
CA VAL A 174 7.63 16.20 4.48
C VAL A 174 8.42 14.93 4.73
N ASP A 175 8.95 14.39 3.63
CA ASP A 175 9.91 13.30 3.61
C ASP A 175 11.32 13.86 3.54
N ARG A 176 12.07 13.70 4.62
CA ARG A 176 13.46 14.18 4.73
C ARG A 176 14.43 13.46 3.79
N SER A 177 14.14 12.22 3.42
CA SER A 177 15.03 11.45 2.55
C SER A 177 14.84 11.78 1.07
N GLU A 178 13.61 12.14 0.67
CA GLU A 178 13.24 12.30 -0.75
C GLU A 178 12.84 13.73 -1.13
N HIS A 179 12.83 14.68 -0.18
CA HIS A 179 12.50 16.09 -0.40
C HIS A 179 11.11 16.31 -1.03
N LEU A 180 10.09 15.64 -0.51
CA LEU A 180 8.72 15.70 -1.05
C LEU A 180 7.65 15.72 0.05
N ILE A 181 6.48 16.25 -0.28
CA ILE A 181 5.32 16.29 0.64
C ILE A 181 4.61 14.92 0.61
N ARG A 182 4.38 14.33 1.78
CA ARG A 182 3.66 13.05 1.91
C ARG A 182 2.24 13.21 2.44
N TYR A 183 2.05 14.08 3.43
CA TYR A 183 0.74 14.32 4.05
C TYR A 183 0.48 15.80 4.28
N LEU A 184 -0.80 16.16 4.35
CA LEU A 184 -1.27 17.41 4.92
C LEU A 184 -1.87 17.12 6.29
N GLU A 185 -1.56 17.95 7.27
CA GLU A 185 -2.21 17.88 8.57
C GLU A 185 -3.41 18.80 8.61
N VAL A 186 -4.55 18.25 9.01
CA VAL A 186 -5.83 18.92 8.97
C VAL A 186 -6.42 18.96 10.35
N LYS A 187 -6.78 20.17 10.79
CA LYS A 187 -7.66 20.36 11.94
C LYS A 187 -9.09 20.28 11.44
N THR A 188 -9.80 19.21 11.81
CA THR A 188 -11.20 19.01 11.42
C THR A 188 -12.11 20.04 12.09
N ASN A 189 -13.34 20.17 11.59
CA ASN A 189 -14.34 21.05 12.19
C ASN A 189 -14.69 20.71 13.65
N SER A 190 -14.52 19.45 14.06
CA SER A 190 -14.68 19.04 15.46
C SER A 190 -13.44 19.32 16.34
N GLY A 191 -12.33 19.73 15.72
CA GLY A 191 -11.07 20.05 16.38
C GLY A 191 -10.05 18.91 16.44
N ASN A 192 -10.33 17.75 15.84
CA ASN A 192 -9.37 16.65 15.74
C ASN A 192 -8.24 17.01 14.77
N LEU A 193 -7.04 16.50 15.02
CA LEU A 193 -5.92 16.54 14.08
C LEU A 193 -5.83 15.20 13.35
N VAL A 194 -5.87 15.25 12.02
CA VAL A 194 -5.82 14.07 11.14
C VAL A 194 -4.86 14.33 9.99
N LEU A 195 -4.33 13.26 9.40
CA LEU A 195 -3.44 13.34 8.24
C LEU A 195 -4.19 12.97 6.97
N VAL A 196 -3.97 13.74 5.91
CA VAL A 196 -4.49 13.50 4.57
C VAL A 196 -3.33 13.18 3.63
N PRO A 197 -3.31 12.02 2.95
CA PRO A 197 -2.29 11.70 1.96
C PRO A 197 -2.27 12.72 0.82
N PHE A 198 -1.12 13.35 0.58
CA PHE A 198 -0.99 14.45 -0.37
C PHE A 198 -1.38 14.05 -1.80
N ASN A 199 -1.05 12.82 -2.20
CA ASN A 199 -1.40 12.24 -3.50
C ASN A 199 -2.90 12.00 -3.73
N LEU A 200 -3.74 12.15 -2.70
CA LEU A 200 -5.20 12.13 -2.80
C LEU A 200 -5.82 13.53 -2.73
N THR A 201 -5.00 14.57 -2.78
CA THR A 201 -5.46 15.96 -2.71
C THR A 201 -5.39 16.63 -4.06
N VAL A 202 -6.33 17.54 -4.31
CA VAL A 202 -6.24 18.51 -5.40
C VAL A 202 -6.18 19.89 -4.77
N ILE A 203 -4.98 20.49 -4.81
CA ILE A 203 -4.76 21.84 -4.30
C ILE A 203 -5.31 22.85 -5.31
N LYS A 204 -6.22 23.70 -4.85
CA LYS A 204 -6.75 24.86 -5.57
C LYS A 204 -6.24 26.14 -4.89
N PRO A 205 -6.32 27.30 -5.55
CA PRO A 205 -5.87 28.56 -4.95
C PRO A 205 -6.54 28.93 -3.63
N THR A 206 -7.75 28.42 -3.34
CA THR A 206 -8.55 28.81 -2.17
C THR A 206 -8.98 27.66 -1.28
N PHE A 207 -8.80 26.41 -1.70
CA PHE A 207 -9.19 25.22 -0.95
C PHE A 207 -8.43 23.99 -1.43
N ILE A 208 -8.54 22.90 -0.69
CA ILE A 208 -7.96 21.60 -1.04
C ILE A 208 -9.12 20.60 -1.14
N ALA A 209 -9.26 19.96 -2.30
CA ALA A 209 -10.30 18.96 -2.50
C ALA A 209 -9.76 17.56 -2.19
N VAL A 210 -10.55 16.77 -1.47
CA VAL A 210 -10.29 15.35 -1.21
C VAL A 210 -11.52 14.57 -1.66
N ASP A 211 -11.41 13.92 -2.82
CA ASP A 211 -12.51 13.19 -3.44
C ASP A 211 -12.74 11.80 -2.80
N SER A 212 -11.92 11.40 -1.84
CA SER A 212 -11.93 10.03 -1.35
C SER A 212 -13.02 9.78 -0.30
N ILE A 213 -13.34 10.77 0.53
CA ILE A 213 -14.29 10.63 1.65
C ILE A 213 -15.22 11.85 1.72
N LEU A 214 -16.35 11.71 2.41
CA LEU A 214 -17.24 12.83 2.71
C LEU A 214 -16.65 13.72 3.81
N SER A 215 -17.05 15.00 3.86
CA SER A 215 -16.48 15.94 4.85
C SER A 215 -16.73 15.51 6.29
N GLY A 216 -17.90 14.92 6.57
CA GLY A 216 -18.24 14.38 7.91
C GLY A 216 -17.45 13.12 8.30
N GLN A 217 -16.71 12.50 7.38
CA GLN A 217 -15.93 11.29 7.65
C GLN A 217 -14.50 11.58 8.08
N PHE A 218 -14.04 12.83 7.99
CA PHE A 218 -12.69 13.22 8.41
C PHE A 218 -12.43 12.95 9.90
N ASP A 219 -13.46 13.04 10.75
CA ASP A 219 -13.33 12.74 12.19
C ASP A 219 -13.10 11.26 12.49
N SER A 220 -13.36 10.38 11.52
CA SER A 220 -13.13 8.94 11.64
C SER A 220 -11.77 8.50 11.09
N VAL A 221 -10.98 9.42 10.54
CA VAL A 221 -9.63 9.10 10.04
C VAL A 221 -8.77 8.58 11.20
N PRO A 222 -8.02 7.48 11.03
CA PRO A 222 -7.14 6.95 12.06
C PRO A 222 -6.17 8.01 12.59
N LYS A 223 -6.16 8.17 13.92
CA LYS A 223 -5.29 9.13 14.61
C LYS A 223 -3.88 8.58 14.74
N ILE A 224 -2.90 9.47 14.68
CA ILE A 224 -1.51 9.18 15.00
C ILE A 224 -1.25 9.36 16.50
N LYS A 225 -0.36 8.56 17.06
CA LYS A 225 0.00 8.61 18.49
C LYS A 225 0.91 9.80 18.82
N ASN A 226 1.85 10.11 17.92
CA ASN A 226 2.83 11.16 18.10
C ASN A 226 2.53 12.29 17.11
N PRO A 227 2.36 13.55 17.55
CA PRO A 227 2.11 14.66 16.63
C PRO A 227 3.32 14.98 15.73
N ASN A 228 4.52 14.49 16.03
CA ASN A 228 5.75 14.92 15.35
C ASN A 228 6.36 13.85 14.44
N THR A 229 5.75 12.65 14.36
CA THR A 229 6.14 11.59 13.42
C THR A 229 5.02 10.57 13.27
N ILE A 230 5.12 9.72 12.25
CA ILE A 230 4.14 8.67 11.95
C ILE A 230 4.86 7.32 11.81
N SER A 231 4.29 6.26 12.37
CA SER A 231 4.79 4.89 12.20
C SER A 231 4.39 4.27 10.87
N LEU A 232 5.15 3.28 10.41
CA LEU A 232 4.82 2.52 9.18
C LEU A 232 3.40 1.91 9.23
N LEU A 233 2.93 1.52 10.42
CA LEU A 233 1.57 1.01 10.62
C LEU A 233 0.50 2.12 10.58
N GLU A 234 0.79 3.30 11.13
CA GLU A 234 -0.12 4.43 11.07
C GLU A 234 -0.25 4.97 9.64
N GLU A 235 0.85 5.01 8.87
CA GLU A 235 0.83 5.33 7.44
C GLU A 235 -0.13 4.43 6.67
N GLU A 236 -0.01 3.12 6.86
CA GLU A 236 -0.90 2.10 6.30
C GLU A 236 -2.38 2.36 6.66
N LYS A 237 -2.68 2.58 7.94
CA LYS A 237 -4.05 2.80 8.42
C LYS A 237 -4.67 4.08 7.86
N VAL A 238 -3.92 5.19 7.88
CA VAL A 238 -4.37 6.47 7.33
C VAL A 238 -4.67 6.31 5.85
N MET A 239 -3.72 5.77 5.08
CA MET A 239 -3.84 5.62 3.64
C MET A 239 -4.99 4.68 3.25
N ALA A 240 -5.12 3.56 3.96
CA ALA A 240 -6.19 2.60 3.75
C ALA A 240 -7.57 3.19 4.06
N PHE A 241 -7.73 4.05 5.07
CA PHE A 241 -9.02 4.70 5.33
C PHE A 241 -9.52 5.52 4.13
N TYR A 242 -8.63 6.29 3.49
CA TYR A 242 -8.99 7.03 2.28
C TYR A 242 -9.19 6.10 1.07
N GLY A 243 -8.40 5.02 0.97
CA GLY A 243 -8.62 3.95 -0.01
C GLY A 243 -10.01 3.31 0.11
N ALA A 244 -10.43 3.00 1.34
CA ALA A 244 -11.76 2.51 1.66
C ALA A 244 -12.83 3.45 1.13
N GLY A 245 -12.65 4.75 1.33
CA GLY A 245 -13.57 5.78 0.89
C GLY A 245 -13.91 5.72 -0.60
N LYS A 246 -12.96 5.34 -1.46
CA LYS A 246 -13.17 5.22 -2.91
C LYS A 246 -14.28 4.25 -3.29
N LEU A 247 -14.60 3.28 -2.43
CA LEU A 247 -15.69 2.33 -2.64
C LEU A 247 -16.78 2.42 -1.56
N LEU A 248 -16.41 2.73 -0.32
CA LEU A 248 -17.25 2.58 0.87
C LEU A 248 -17.72 3.90 1.48
N ALA A 249 -17.29 5.06 0.97
CA ALA A 249 -17.66 6.36 1.56
C ALA A 249 -19.19 6.61 1.57
N TYR A 250 -19.92 6.13 0.57
CA TYR A 250 -21.39 6.18 0.53
C TYR A 250 -21.94 5.10 -0.41
N PRO A 251 -23.19 4.65 -0.23
CA PRO A 251 -23.70 3.43 -0.88
C PRO A 251 -23.55 3.38 -2.40
N ARG A 252 -23.81 4.50 -3.09
CA ARG A 252 -23.78 4.57 -4.55
C ARG A 252 -22.41 4.28 -5.17
N ARG A 253 -21.30 4.38 -4.42
CA ARG A 253 -19.97 4.00 -4.93
C ARG A 253 -19.79 2.50 -5.16
N ARG A 254 -20.59 1.67 -4.50
CA ARG A 254 -20.54 0.21 -4.64
C ARG A 254 -21.42 -0.32 -5.77
N GLU A 255 -22.33 0.52 -6.26
CA GLU A 255 -23.30 0.14 -7.27
C GLU A 255 -22.76 0.33 -8.68
N SER A 256 -23.41 -0.32 -9.65
CA SER A 256 -23.18 -0.09 -11.07
C SER A 256 -23.33 1.39 -11.41
N ILE A 257 -22.47 1.87 -12.31
CA ILE A 257 -22.50 3.25 -12.83
C ILE A 257 -23.65 3.44 -13.85
N VAL A 258 -24.12 2.33 -14.44
CA VAL A 258 -25.22 2.25 -15.41
C VAL A 258 -26.46 1.68 -14.75
#